data_AF-A0A9P3KC98-F1
#
_entry.id   AF-A0A9P3KC98-F1
#
_cell.length_a   1.000
_cell.length_b   1.000
_cell.length_c   1.000
_cell.angle_alpha   90.00
_cell.angle_beta   90.00
_cell.angle_gamma   90.00
#
_symmetry.space_group_name_H-M   'P 1'
#
loop_
_entity.id
_entity.type
_entity.pdbx_description
1 polymer ?
#
loop_
_entity_poly.entity_id
_entity_poly.type
_entity_poly.pdbx_seq_one_letter_code
_entity_poly.pdbx_strand_id
1 'polypeptide(L)'
;MWLRRFAASDEWQDAAATGITLAICLAWLLSVQLLVALRLLSVYLSRKLIHIFTGPIFMLTWNLFSDQPYARLAAAVVPLLITLHFTLVGLGVVKDKLAINSVTRRGDHREMLRGPVMYGACFVAFTIFFWRHSPSAFLALNALCAGDGFAELAGRQFGNAPSRKLPWSGVKSWPGSVAMLLCSFVFGFGSLLLFDWSGNFAPSHIYVATAAPATLAIAAGAAAVEALAPGDWDNVLVCVVVAVAGEMMMPLLVR
;
A
#
# COMPACT_ATOMS: atom_id res chain seq x y z
N MET A 1 -11.23 10.41 15.30
CA MET A 1 -11.68 11.43 14.32
C MET A 1 -10.89 12.73 14.46
N TRP A 2 -9.99 13.06 13.54
CA TRP A 2 -9.12 14.24 13.67
C TRP A 2 -9.81 15.56 13.28
N LEU A 3 -10.70 15.56 12.28
CA LEU A 3 -11.39 16.78 11.83
C LEU A 3 -12.70 17.09 12.57
N ARG A 4 -13.20 16.19 13.43
CA ARG A 4 -14.51 16.31 14.10
C ARG A 4 -14.72 17.63 14.84
N ARG A 5 -13.65 18.23 15.40
CA ARG A 5 -13.73 19.50 16.14
C ARG A 5 -13.98 20.72 15.23
N PHE A 6 -13.79 20.56 13.93
CA PHE A 6 -13.88 21.64 12.94
C PHE A 6 -15.04 21.43 11.96
N ALA A 7 -15.72 20.28 12.01
CA ALA A 7 -16.74 19.92 11.05
C ALA A 7 -18.13 20.42 11.46
N ALA A 8 -18.86 20.99 10.48
CA ALA A 8 -20.25 21.38 10.66
C ALA A 8 -21.22 20.18 10.64
N SER A 9 -20.87 19.12 9.92
CA SER A 9 -21.58 17.84 9.86
C SER A 9 -20.62 16.72 9.46
N ASP A 10 -21.02 15.45 9.63
CA ASP A 10 -20.19 14.30 9.26
C ASP A 10 -19.97 14.24 7.73
N GLU A 11 -20.97 14.59 6.92
CA GLU A 11 -20.85 14.68 5.46
C GLU A 11 -19.86 15.77 5.04
N TRP A 12 -19.91 16.93 5.70
CA TRP A 12 -18.95 18.00 5.46
C TRP A 12 -17.52 17.55 5.83
N GLN A 13 -17.37 16.84 6.95
CA GLN A 13 -16.09 16.26 7.36
C GLN A 13 -15.54 15.33 6.28
N ASP A 14 -16.37 14.42 5.75
CA ASP A 14 -15.96 13.46 4.72
C ASP A 14 -15.62 14.13 3.39
N ALA A 15 -16.37 15.16 2.99
CA ALA A 15 -16.07 15.95 1.79
C ALA A 15 -14.72 16.68 1.95
N ALA A 16 -14.50 17.35 3.09
CA ALA A 16 -13.25 18.02 3.40
C ALA A 16 -12.07 17.03 3.48
N ALA A 17 -12.25 15.90 4.17
CA ALA A 17 -11.26 14.84 4.27
C ALA A 17 -10.89 14.26 2.91
N THR A 18 -11.87 14.06 2.02
CA THR A 18 -11.63 13.61 0.63
C THR A 18 -10.76 14.61 -0.11
N GLY A 19 -11.10 15.90 -0.05
CA GLY A 19 -10.33 16.97 -0.70
C GLY A 19 -8.90 17.08 -0.17
N ILE A 20 -8.73 17.06 1.15
CA ILE A 20 -7.41 17.10 1.82
C ILE A 20 -6.59 15.87 1.45
N THR A 21 -7.18 14.68 1.52
CA THR A 21 -6.51 13.42 1.21
C THR A 21 -6.06 13.38 -0.24
N LEU A 22 -6.93 13.78 -1.18
CA LEU A 22 -6.59 13.89 -2.59
C LEU A 22 -5.44 14.89 -2.80
N ALA A 23 -5.49 16.06 -2.15
CA ALA A 23 -4.43 17.05 -2.25
C ALA A 23 -3.08 16.51 -1.72
N ILE A 24 -3.07 15.80 -0.59
CA ILE A 24 -1.87 15.17 -0.03
C ILE A 24 -1.31 14.11 -1.00
N CYS A 25 -2.15 13.21 -1.51
CA CYS A 25 -1.73 12.16 -2.43
C CYS A 25 -1.19 12.75 -3.75
N LEU A 26 -1.87 13.75 -4.32
CA LEU A 26 -1.42 14.42 -5.55
C LEU A 26 -0.13 15.21 -5.30
N ALA A 27 -0.01 15.93 -4.19
CA ALA A 27 1.21 16.64 -3.83
C ALA A 27 2.40 15.69 -3.70
N TRP A 28 2.20 14.52 -3.07
CA TRP A 28 3.22 13.47 -2.99
C TRP A 28 3.65 12.97 -4.39
N LEU A 29 2.68 12.57 -5.23
CA LEU A 29 2.97 12.09 -6.59
C LEU A 29 3.66 13.15 -7.44
N LEU A 30 3.19 14.40 -7.38
CA LEU A 30 3.78 15.52 -8.11
C LEU A 30 5.19 15.85 -7.61
N SER A 31 5.43 15.75 -6.30
CA SER A 31 6.77 15.94 -5.72
C SER A 31 7.76 14.93 -6.28
N VAL A 32 7.40 13.64 -6.32
CA VAL A 32 8.25 12.60 -6.91
C VAL A 32 8.46 12.83 -8.42
N GLN A 33 7.40 13.19 -9.14
CA GLN A 33 7.48 13.52 -10.57
C GLN A 33 8.42 14.70 -10.85
N LEU A 34 8.34 15.75 -10.04
CA LEU A 34 9.20 16.92 -10.15
C LEU A 34 10.66 16.56 -9.86
N LEU A 35 10.93 15.76 -8.85
CA LEU A 35 12.29 15.29 -8.55
C LEU A 35 12.90 14.47 -9.71
N VAL A 36 12.09 13.68 -10.43
CA VAL A 36 12.53 13.00 -11.66
C VAL A 36 12.78 14.02 -12.78
N ALA A 37 11.88 14.97 -12.99
CA ALA A 37 12.02 16.01 -14.02
C ALA A 37 13.26 16.89 -13.80
N LEU A 38 13.58 17.19 -12.54
CA LEU A 38 14.79 17.90 -12.11
C LEU A 38 16.05 17.02 -12.14
N ARG A 39 15.95 15.76 -12.55
CA ARG A 39 17.04 14.78 -12.60
C ARG A 39 17.69 14.50 -11.23
N LEU A 40 16.96 14.75 -10.14
CA LEU A 40 17.39 14.45 -8.78
C LEU A 40 17.09 13.00 -8.38
N LEU A 41 16.10 12.38 -9.03
CA LEU A 41 15.76 10.96 -8.85
C LEU A 41 15.82 10.20 -10.16
N SER A 42 16.32 8.96 -10.09
CA SER A 42 16.21 8.02 -11.20
C SER A 42 14.78 7.52 -11.36
N VAL A 43 14.39 7.17 -12.59
CA VAL A 43 13.07 6.57 -12.88
C VAL A 43 12.84 5.33 -12.02
N TYR A 44 13.85 4.49 -11.86
CA TYR A 44 13.77 3.32 -11.00
C TYR A 44 13.42 3.67 -9.55
N LEU A 45 14.16 4.61 -8.95
CA LEU A 45 13.94 5.00 -7.55
C LEU A 45 12.57 5.68 -7.39
N SER A 46 12.16 6.51 -8.34
CA SER A 46 10.85 7.17 -8.31
C SER A 46 9.68 6.16 -8.29
N ARG A 47 9.73 5.13 -9.14
CA ARG A 47 8.76 4.03 -9.15
C ARG A 47 8.69 3.31 -7.81
N LYS A 48 9.85 3.10 -7.17
CA LYS A 48 9.93 2.44 -5.87
C LYS A 48 9.42 3.31 -4.73
N LEU A 49 9.72 4.60 -4.74
CA LEU A 49 9.16 5.55 -3.76
C LEU A 49 7.64 5.65 -3.88
N ILE A 50 7.11 5.78 -5.10
CA ILE A 50 5.66 5.82 -5.34
C ILE A 50 5.01 4.53 -4.81
N HIS A 51 5.59 3.37 -5.12
CA HIS A 51 5.08 2.09 -4.66
C HIS A 51 5.12 1.95 -3.13
N ILE A 52 6.23 2.29 -2.48
CA ILE A 52 6.42 2.11 -1.03
C ILE A 52 5.55 3.07 -0.21
N PHE A 53 5.45 4.35 -0.61
CA PHE A 53 4.92 5.40 0.26
C PHE A 53 3.52 5.88 -0.08
N THR A 54 3.04 5.74 -1.33
CA THR A 54 1.70 6.27 -1.69
C THR A 54 0.61 5.62 -0.86
N GLY A 55 0.69 4.31 -0.62
CA GLY A 55 -0.25 3.56 0.20
C GLY A 55 -0.25 3.98 1.67
N PRO A 56 0.90 3.94 2.38
CA PRO A 56 1.00 4.43 3.75
C PRO A 56 0.55 5.88 3.94
N ILE A 57 0.93 6.78 3.02
CA ILE A 57 0.46 8.19 3.05
C ILE A 57 -1.06 8.24 2.98
N PHE A 58 -1.68 7.49 2.07
CA PHE A 58 -3.14 7.42 1.98
C PHE A 58 -3.77 6.85 3.25
N MET A 59 -3.26 5.73 3.78
CA MET A 59 -3.79 5.13 5.01
C MET A 59 -3.75 6.11 6.18
N LEU A 60 -2.67 6.87 6.37
CA LEU A 60 -2.55 7.86 7.44
C LEU A 60 -3.67 8.92 7.44
N THR A 61 -4.30 9.18 6.29
CA THR A 61 -5.41 10.12 6.18
C THR A 61 -6.76 9.54 6.62
N TRP A 62 -6.90 8.24 6.85
CA TRP A 62 -8.18 7.59 7.17
C TRP A 62 -8.84 8.13 8.45
N ASN A 63 -8.05 8.67 9.39
CA ASN A 63 -8.55 9.31 10.61
C ASN A 63 -9.12 10.73 10.39
N LEU A 64 -8.98 11.31 9.19
CA LEU A 64 -9.61 12.58 8.82
C LEU A 64 -11.11 12.43 8.54
N PHE A 65 -11.51 11.30 7.95
CA PHE A 65 -12.90 10.96 7.62
C PHE A 65 -13.74 10.78 8.88
N SER A 66 -15.07 10.86 8.79
CA SER A 66 -16.08 10.72 9.87
C SER A 66 -16.21 9.28 10.38
N ASP A 67 -16.88 9.06 11.53
CA ASP A 67 -17.13 7.74 12.14
C ASP A 67 -18.28 6.99 11.44
N GLN A 68 -18.86 7.58 10.39
CA GLN A 68 -20.03 7.03 9.73
C GLN A 68 -19.67 5.85 8.81
N PRO A 69 -20.55 4.83 8.67
CA PRO A 69 -20.30 3.67 7.83
C PRO A 69 -20.06 4.00 6.33
N TYR A 70 -20.57 5.14 5.86
CA TYR A 70 -20.40 5.58 4.47
C TYR A 70 -19.06 6.33 4.24
N ALA A 71 -18.33 6.70 5.28
CA ALA A 71 -17.07 7.44 5.19
C ALA A 71 -16.00 6.70 4.36
N ARG A 72 -16.05 5.35 4.38
CA ARG A 72 -15.22 4.48 3.54
C ARG A 72 -15.42 4.70 2.03
N LEU A 73 -16.65 5.04 1.61
CA LEU A 73 -16.94 5.34 0.21
C LEU A 73 -16.33 6.68 -0.19
N ALA A 74 -16.45 7.69 0.67
CA ALA A 74 -15.80 8.99 0.45
C ALA A 74 -14.28 8.85 0.34
N ALA A 75 -13.65 8.07 1.23
CA ALA A 75 -12.21 7.82 1.16
C ALA A 75 -11.80 7.03 -0.07
N ALA A 76 -12.60 6.04 -0.50
CA ALA A 76 -12.31 5.23 -1.68
C ALA A 76 -12.35 6.04 -3.00
N VAL A 77 -13.02 7.19 -3.02
CA VAL A 77 -12.98 8.11 -4.17
C VAL A 77 -11.55 8.54 -4.49
N VAL A 78 -10.69 8.73 -3.48
CA VAL A 78 -9.31 9.20 -3.72
C VAL A 78 -8.48 8.20 -4.53
N PRO A 79 -8.25 6.94 -4.09
CA PRO A 79 -7.53 5.97 -4.89
C PRO A 79 -8.28 5.67 -6.20
N LEU A 80 -9.62 5.72 -6.23
CA LEU A 80 -10.39 5.53 -7.47
C LEU A 80 -10.06 6.61 -8.52
N LEU A 81 -10.05 7.89 -8.15
CA LEU A 81 -9.71 8.98 -9.07
C LEU A 81 -8.27 8.87 -9.59
N ILE A 82 -7.31 8.54 -8.72
CA ILE A 82 -5.91 8.33 -9.10
C ILE A 82 -5.79 7.12 -10.05
N THR A 83 -6.49 6.03 -9.75
CA THR A 83 -6.53 4.82 -10.59
C THR A 83 -7.14 5.10 -11.94
N LEU A 84 -8.24 5.87 -11.98
CA LEU A 84 -8.89 6.28 -13.21
C LEU A 84 -7.95 7.16 -14.05
N HIS A 85 -7.25 8.13 -13.43
CA HIS A 85 -6.24 8.93 -14.12
C HIS A 85 -5.15 8.04 -14.75
N PHE A 86 -4.58 7.10 -13.97
CA PHE A 86 -3.58 6.17 -14.51
C PHE A 86 -4.13 5.26 -15.61
N THR A 87 -5.39 4.86 -15.52
CA THR A 87 -6.07 4.11 -16.58
C THR A 87 -6.22 4.94 -17.85
N LEU A 88 -6.68 6.19 -17.74
CA LEU A 88 -6.86 7.08 -18.89
C LEU A 88 -5.53 7.42 -19.57
N VAL A 89 -4.46 7.62 -18.80
CA VAL A 89 -3.11 7.80 -19.36
C VAL A 89 -2.62 6.50 -20.01
N GLY A 90 -2.84 5.36 -19.36
CA GLY A 90 -2.48 4.05 -19.90
C GLY A 90 -3.17 3.71 -21.22
N LEU A 91 -4.44 4.11 -21.37
CA LEU A 91 -5.20 3.99 -22.62
C LEU A 91 -4.81 5.04 -23.67
N GLY A 92 -4.01 6.04 -23.32
CA GLY A 92 -3.59 7.12 -24.21
C GLY A 92 -4.64 8.24 -24.40
N VAL A 93 -5.72 8.23 -23.61
CA VAL A 93 -6.76 9.27 -23.61
C VAL A 93 -6.22 10.57 -23.02
N VAL A 94 -5.45 10.46 -21.92
CA VAL A 94 -4.79 11.59 -21.26
C VAL A 94 -3.29 11.56 -21.55
N LYS A 95 -2.72 12.69 -21.97
CA LYS A 95 -1.29 12.82 -22.28
C LYS A 95 -0.53 13.42 -21.10
N ASP A 96 -0.14 12.58 -20.15
CA ASP A 96 0.64 12.98 -18.97
C ASP A 96 2.07 12.42 -19.02
N LYS A 97 2.99 13.23 -19.55
CA LYS A 97 4.40 12.82 -19.67
C LYS A 97 5.11 12.69 -18.33
N LEU A 98 4.74 13.49 -17.33
CA LEU A 98 5.37 13.44 -16.01
C LEU A 98 5.00 12.14 -15.29
N ALA A 99 3.73 11.74 -15.34
CA ALA A 99 3.29 10.45 -14.82
C ALA A 99 3.97 9.29 -15.55
N ILE A 100 4.00 9.30 -16.89
CA ILE A 100 4.66 8.24 -17.67
C ILE A 100 6.13 8.09 -17.26
N ASN A 101 6.87 9.20 -17.19
CA ASN A 101 8.31 9.18 -16.90
C ASN A 101 8.65 8.77 -15.46
N SER A 102 7.72 8.90 -14.51
CA SER A 102 7.94 8.56 -13.10
C SER A 102 7.41 7.18 -12.71
N VAL A 103 6.45 6.63 -13.47
CA VAL A 103 5.75 5.38 -13.10
C VAL A 103 6.14 4.20 -13.99
N THR A 104 6.50 4.43 -15.25
CA THR A 104 6.76 3.36 -16.23
C THR A 104 8.23 2.97 -16.31
N ARG A 105 8.54 1.72 -16.68
CA ARG A 105 9.92 1.21 -16.81
C ARG A 105 10.58 1.70 -18.09
N ARG A 106 9.83 1.71 -19.20
CA ARG A 106 10.37 1.98 -20.55
C ARG A 106 9.82 3.26 -21.18
N GLY A 107 9.03 4.05 -20.43
CA GLY A 107 8.33 5.20 -21.00
C GLY A 107 7.10 4.81 -21.83
N ASP A 108 6.70 3.53 -21.85
CA ASP A 108 5.47 3.09 -22.50
C ASP A 108 4.28 3.32 -21.57
N HIS A 109 3.37 4.21 -21.99
CA HIS A 109 2.16 4.53 -21.24
C HIS A 109 1.32 3.30 -20.90
N ARG A 110 1.33 2.25 -21.74
CA ARG A 110 0.56 1.01 -21.51
C ARG A 110 1.01 0.25 -20.28
N GLU A 111 2.24 0.46 -19.80
CA GLU A 111 2.71 -0.14 -18.54
C GLU A 111 1.88 0.31 -17.33
N MET A 112 1.22 1.48 -17.39
CA MET A 112 0.35 1.95 -16.31
C MET A 112 -0.86 1.06 -16.10
N LEU A 113 -1.34 0.38 -17.15
CA LEU A 113 -2.50 -0.53 -17.08
C LEU A 113 -2.21 -1.84 -16.35
N ARG A 114 -0.95 -2.12 -16.01
CA ARG A 114 -0.54 -3.31 -15.26
C ARG A 114 -0.46 -3.01 -13.77
N GLY A 115 0.75 -3.05 -13.21
CA GLY A 115 1.02 -2.85 -11.79
C GLY A 115 0.27 -1.66 -11.21
N PRO A 116 0.41 -0.42 -11.76
CA PRO A 116 -0.21 0.77 -11.16
C PRO A 116 -1.73 0.71 -11.04
N VAL A 117 -2.45 0.27 -12.08
CA VAL A 117 -3.92 0.13 -12.04
C VAL A 117 -4.35 -1.00 -11.11
N MET A 118 -3.69 -2.16 -11.15
CA MET A 118 -3.98 -3.27 -10.21
C MET A 118 -3.79 -2.83 -8.76
N TYR A 119 -2.75 -2.03 -8.51
CA TYR A 119 -2.45 -1.46 -7.21
C TYR A 119 -3.59 -0.56 -6.70
N GLY A 120 -4.00 0.37 -7.55
CA GLY A 120 -5.09 1.27 -7.26
C GLY A 120 -6.41 0.54 -7.00
N ALA A 121 -6.68 -0.52 -7.76
CA ALA A 121 -7.83 -1.40 -7.54
C ALA A 121 -7.78 -2.11 -6.17
N CYS A 122 -6.62 -2.63 -5.75
CA CYS A 122 -6.46 -3.18 -4.40
C CYS A 122 -6.77 -2.11 -3.34
N PHE A 123 -6.24 -0.90 -3.48
CA PHE A 123 -6.53 0.19 -2.53
C PHE A 123 -8.02 0.52 -2.45
N VAL A 124 -8.72 0.64 -3.58
CA VAL A 124 -10.17 0.85 -3.60
C VAL A 124 -10.90 -0.28 -2.89
N ALA A 125 -10.59 -1.54 -3.23
CA ALA A 125 -11.25 -2.71 -2.65
C ALA A 125 -11.03 -2.79 -1.13
N PHE A 126 -9.80 -2.67 -0.66
CA PHE A 126 -9.48 -2.74 0.77
C PHE A 126 -10.07 -1.56 1.55
N THR A 127 -10.14 -0.38 0.96
CA THR A 127 -10.79 0.78 1.56
C THR A 127 -12.29 0.53 1.76
N ILE A 128 -12.96 -0.09 0.79
CA ILE A 128 -14.41 -0.35 0.86
C ILE A 128 -14.74 -1.53 1.79
N PHE A 129 -14.00 -2.65 1.69
CA PHE A 129 -14.38 -3.91 2.34
C PHE A 129 -13.76 -4.11 3.72
N PHE A 130 -12.52 -3.68 3.94
CA PHE A 130 -11.82 -3.86 5.21
C PHE A 130 -11.80 -2.56 6.04
N TRP A 131 -11.49 -1.43 5.38
CA TRP A 131 -11.50 -0.08 5.97
C TRP A 131 -10.62 0.05 7.23
N ARG A 132 -10.64 1.21 7.88
CA ARG A 132 -9.73 1.55 8.99
C ARG A 132 -9.97 0.80 10.30
N HIS A 133 -11.09 0.08 10.40
CA HIS A 133 -11.44 -0.72 11.58
C HIS A 133 -10.97 -2.19 11.45
N SER A 134 -10.39 -2.58 10.31
CA SER A 134 -9.87 -3.93 10.10
C SER A 134 -8.33 -3.95 10.14
N PRO A 135 -7.72 -4.68 11.09
CA PRO A 135 -6.29 -4.97 11.10
C PRO A 135 -5.78 -5.56 9.79
N SER A 136 -6.57 -6.45 9.17
CA SER A 136 -6.23 -7.12 7.91
C SER A 136 -5.97 -6.12 6.78
N ALA A 137 -6.68 -4.97 6.78
CA ALA A 137 -6.44 -3.90 5.81
C ALA A 137 -4.99 -3.40 5.88
N PHE A 138 -4.54 -3.07 7.08
CA PHE A 138 -3.21 -2.51 7.30
C PHE A 138 -2.12 -3.54 7.00
N LEU A 139 -2.32 -4.80 7.40
CA LEU A 139 -1.35 -5.86 7.12
C LEU A 139 -1.22 -6.10 5.61
N ALA A 140 -2.34 -6.22 4.90
CA ALA A 140 -2.33 -6.51 3.46
C ALA A 140 -1.78 -5.35 2.64
N LEU A 141 -2.23 -4.12 2.91
CA LEU A 141 -1.77 -2.94 2.17
C LEU A 141 -0.30 -2.63 2.46
N ASN A 142 0.20 -2.81 3.69
CA ASN A 142 1.62 -2.61 3.96
C ASN A 142 2.51 -3.74 3.42
N ALA A 143 2.03 -4.98 3.36
CA ALA A 143 2.74 -6.06 2.66
C ALA A 143 2.84 -5.75 1.15
N LEU A 144 1.75 -5.26 0.55
CA LEU A 144 1.71 -4.82 -0.83
C LEU A 144 2.62 -3.60 -1.11
N CYS A 145 2.75 -2.65 -0.18
CA CYS A 145 3.55 -1.42 -0.37
C CYS A 145 4.98 -1.54 0.09
N ALA A 146 5.15 -1.67 1.41
CA ALA A 146 6.46 -1.68 2.01
C ALA A 146 7.13 -3.03 1.75
N GLY A 147 6.41 -4.14 1.95
CA GLY A 147 6.93 -5.49 1.70
C GLY A 147 7.49 -5.63 0.29
N ASP A 148 6.63 -5.61 -0.72
CA ASP A 148 7.03 -5.83 -2.13
C ASP A 148 8.04 -4.75 -2.61
N GLY A 149 7.80 -3.50 -2.23
CA GLY A 149 8.66 -2.39 -2.58
C GLY A 149 10.10 -2.56 -2.11
N PHE A 150 10.30 -2.90 -0.84
CA PHE A 150 11.64 -3.14 -0.27
C PHE A 150 12.22 -4.48 -0.70
N ALA A 151 11.40 -5.50 -0.97
CA ALA A 151 11.86 -6.78 -1.51
C ALA A 151 12.59 -6.61 -2.85
N GLU A 152 12.04 -5.83 -3.79
CA GLU A 152 12.70 -5.53 -5.07
C GLU A 152 13.99 -4.73 -4.86
N LEU A 153 14.00 -3.73 -3.95
CA LEU A 153 15.19 -2.93 -3.65
C LEU A 153 16.33 -3.80 -3.10
N ALA A 154 16.06 -4.60 -2.07
CA ALA A 154 17.05 -5.48 -1.45
C ALA A 154 17.51 -6.59 -2.41
N GLY A 155 16.58 -7.17 -3.17
CA GLY A 155 16.89 -8.19 -4.17
C GLY A 155 17.79 -7.64 -5.28
N ARG A 156 17.56 -6.40 -5.73
CA ARG A 156 18.42 -5.74 -6.72
C ARG A 156 19.79 -5.37 -6.17
N GLN A 157 19.87 -4.88 -4.94
CA GLN A 157 21.13 -4.41 -4.36
C GLN A 157 22.01 -5.57 -3.90
N PHE A 158 21.42 -6.59 -3.28
CA PHE A 158 22.16 -7.65 -2.60
C PHE A 158 21.96 -9.04 -3.21
N GLY A 159 20.94 -9.25 -4.05
CA GLY A 159 20.50 -10.57 -4.53
C GLY A 159 20.99 -10.97 -5.94
N ASN A 160 21.99 -10.28 -6.51
CA ASN A 160 22.47 -10.57 -7.88
C ASN A 160 23.38 -11.81 -7.97
N ALA A 161 24.06 -12.17 -6.89
CA ALA A 161 24.92 -13.36 -6.88
C ALA A 161 24.07 -14.65 -7.00
N PRO A 162 24.45 -15.65 -7.81
CA PRO A 162 23.70 -16.89 -7.97
C PRO A 162 23.44 -17.62 -6.64
N SER A 163 24.41 -17.59 -5.72
CA SER A 163 24.28 -18.17 -4.38
C SER A 163 23.24 -17.49 -3.49
N ARG A 164 22.78 -16.29 -3.86
CA ARG A 164 21.76 -15.52 -3.13
C ARG A 164 20.39 -15.59 -3.80
N LYS A 165 20.26 -16.24 -4.96
CA LYS A 165 18.97 -16.51 -5.59
C LYS A 165 18.24 -17.63 -4.84
N LEU A 166 16.91 -17.62 -4.96
CA LEU A 166 16.13 -18.73 -4.42
C LEU A 166 16.36 -19.97 -5.31
N PRO A 167 16.52 -21.18 -4.73
CA PRO A 167 16.80 -22.40 -5.50
C PRO A 167 15.77 -22.71 -6.61
N TRP A 168 14.52 -22.25 -6.43
CA TRP A 168 13.40 -22.47 -7.35
C TRP A 168 13.07 -21.25 -8.22
N SER A 169 13.80 -20.14 -8.12
CA SER A 169 13.55 -18.92 -8.90
C SER A 169 14.83 -18.28 -9.39
N GLY A 170 14.96 -18.11 -10.71
CA GLY A 170 16.08 -17.38 -11.31
C GLY A 170 16.04 -15.86 -11.08
N VAL A 171 14.89 -15.32 -10.61
CA VAL A 171 14.67 -13.88 -10.46
C VAL A 171 14.69 -13.48 -8.99
N LYS A 172 13.91 -14.17 -8.15
CA LYS A 172 13.73 -13.89 -6.73
C LYS A 172 14.96 -14.31 -5.91
N SER A 173 15.17 -13.69 -4.75
CA SER A 173 16.42 -13.82 -3.98
C SER A 173 16.19 -13.79 -2.48
N TRP A 174 17.08 -14.44 -1.72
CA TRP A 174 17.04 -14.45 -0.27
C TRP A 174 17.02 -13.05 0.36
N PRO A 175 17.86 -12.08 -0.06
CA PRO A 175 17.78 -10.72 0.49
C PRO A 175 16.43 -10.04 0.22
N GLY A 176 15.81 -10.32 -0.93
CA GLY A 176 14.49 -9.81 -1.27
C GLY A 176 13.41 -10.37 -0.35
N SER A 177 13.36 -11.70 -0.16
CA SER A 177 12.37 -12.33 0.71
C SER A 177 12.56 -11.97 2.19
N VAL A 178 13.80 -11.77 2.65
CA VAL A 178 14.08 -11.24 4.00
C VAL A 178 13.56 -9.80 4.14
N ALA A 179 13.76 -8.94 3.13
CA ALA A 179 13.20 -7.60 3.13
C ALA A 179 11.66 -7.61 3.08
N MET A 180 11.06 -8.50 2.28
CA MET A 180 9.61 -8.71 2.25
C MET A 180 9.06 -9.01 3.65
N LEU A 181 9.65 -9.98 4.36
CA LEU A 181 9.29 -10.34 5.72
C LEU A 181 9.40 -9.15 6.68
N LEU A 182 10.60 -8.55 6.76
CA LEU A 182 10.89 -7.51 7.75
C LEU A 182 10.09 -6.24 7.51
N CYS A 183 9.99 -5.77 6.26
CA CYS A 183 9.27 -4.55 5.95
C CYS A 183 7.75 -4.74 6.05
N SER A 184 7.21 -5.90 5.68
CA SER A 184 5.78 -6.20 5.91
C SER A 184 5.46 -6.21 7.41
N PHE A 185 6.33 -6.81 8.22
CA PHE A 185 6.16 -6.81 9.68
C PHE A 185 6.25 -5.41 10.27
N VAL A 186 7.32 -4.65 9.98
CA VAL A 186 7.55 -3.32 10.59
C VAL A 186 6.44 -2.34 10.20
N PHE A 187 6.10 -2.24 8.92
CA PHE A 187 5.08 -1.28 8.46
C PHE A 187 3.67 -1.74 8.82
N GLY A 188 3.38 -3.04 8.70
CA GLY A 188 2.09 -3.62 9.09
C GLY A 188 1.83 -3.46 10.58
N PHE A 189 2.75 -3.95 11.42
CA PHE A 189 2.62 -3.87 12.87
C PHE A 189 2.65 -2.42 13.37
N GLY A 190 3.53 -1.57 12.83
CA GLY A 190 3.55 -0.15 13.14
C GLY A 190 2.22 0.55 12.82
N SER A 191 1.60 0.20 11.69
CA SER A 191 0.28 0.71 11.33
C SER A 191 -0.81 0.23 12.29
N LEU A 192 -0.77 -1.04 12.72
CA LEU A 192 -1.71 -1.56 13.73
C LEU A 192 -1.59 -0.77 15.04
N LEU A 193 -0.38 -0.57 15.56
CA LEU A 193 -0.17 0.18 16.80
C LEU A 193 -0.65 1.64 16.67
N LEU A 194 -0.38 2.29 15.53
CA LEU A 194 -0.81 3.65 15.28
C LEU A 194 -2.33 3.79 15.24
N PHE A 195 -3.02 2.86 14.57
CA PHE A 195 -4.47 2.91 14.41
C PHE A 195 -5.22 2.47 15.68
N ASP A 196 -4.64 1.55 16.45
CA ASP A 196 -5.08 1.22 17.81
C ASP A 196 -4.99 2.44 18.73
N TRP A 197 -3.82 3.10 18.77
CA TRP A 197 -3.62 4.33 19.55
C TRP A 197 -4.58 5.46 19.13
N SER A 198 -4.93 5.51 17.84
CA SER A 198 -5.90 6.46 17.29
C SER A 198 -7.37 6.10 17.60
N GLY A 199 -7.62 4.98 18.28
CA GLY A 199 -8.94 4.52 18.72
C GLY A 199 -9.76 3.79 17.67
N ASN A 200 -9.14 3.23 16.63
CA ASN A 200 -9.89 2.62 15.52
C ASN A 200 -10.39 1.20 15.78
N PHE A 201 -9.92 0.50 16.81
CA PHE A 201 -10.24 -0.92 17.00
C PHE A 201 -11.27 -1.22 18.10
N ALA A 202 -12.05 -0.24 18.57
CA ALA A 202 -13.02 -0.42 19.67
C ALA A 202 -14.11 -1.48 19.38
N PRO A 203 -14.53 -2.30 20.39
CA PRO A 203 -14.13 -2.29 21.80
C PRO A 203 -12.79 -2.98 22.08
N SER A 204 -12.14 -3.54 21.06
CA SER A 204 -10.95 -4.36 21.16
C SER A 204 -9.65 -3.54 21.02
N HIS A 205 -8.56 -4.02 21.62
CA HIS A 205 -7.24 -3.38 21.53
C HIS A 205 -6.18 -4.35 21.02
N ILE A 206 -5.14 -3.80 20.40
CA ILE A 206 -3.98 -4.58 19.98
C ILE A 206 -3.21 -5.03 21.22
N TYR A 207 -3.29 -6.32 21.55
CA TYR A 207 -2.46 -6.91 22.59
C TYR A 207 -1.10 -7.32 22.00
N VAL A 208 -0.07 -6.52 22.23
CA VAL A 208 1.26 -6.66 21.62
C VAL A 208 1.82 -8.07 21.69
N ALA A 209 1.66 -8.76 22.83
CA ALA A 209 2.23 -10.10 23.03
C ALA A 209 1.63 -11.17 22.10
N THR A 210 0.39 -11.02 21.65
CA THR A 210 -0.25 -11.93 20.67
C THR A 210 -0.23 -11.37 19.27
N ALA A 211 -0.38 -10.05 19.12
CA ALA A 211 -0.46 -9.40 17.83
C ALA A 211 0.89 -9.36 17.10
N ALA A 212 2.01 -9.17 17.80
CA ALA A 212 3.34 -9.17 17.19
C ALA A 212 3.69 -10.53 16.57
N PRO A 213 3.62 -11.68 17.27
CA PRO A 213 3.91 -12.97 16.65
C PRO A 213 2.90 -13.33 15.55
N ALA A 214 1.62 -12.97 15.70
CA ALA A 214 0.63 -13.15 14.64
C ALA A 214 0.99 -12.35 13.38
N THR A 215 1.34 -11.08 13.53
CA THR A 215 1.77 -10.22 12.42
C THR A 215 3.04 -10.74 11.75
N LEU A 216 3.99 -11.26 12.54
CA LEU A 216 5.21 -11.87 12.01
C LEU A 216 4.90 -13.14 11.20
N ALA A 217 3.99 -13.99 11.67
CA ALA A 217 3.55 -15.18 10.94
C ALA A 217 2.85 -14.81 9.61
N ILE A 218 1.99 -13.79 9.63
CA ILE A 218 1.34 -13.26 8.43
C ILE A 218 2.37 -12.69 7.45
N ALA A 219 3.35 -11.92 7.94
CA ALA A 219 4.44 -11.39 7.12
C ALA A 219 5.32 -12.51 6.52
N ALA A 220 5.53 -13.61 7.26
CA ALA A 220 6.22 -14.78 6.73
C ALA A 220 5.41 -15.48 5.63
N GLY A 221 4.09 -15.56 5.78
CA GLY A 221 3.18 -16.00 4.73
C GLY A 221 3.27 -15.11 3.48
N ALA A 222 3.28 -13.79 3.65
CA ALA A 222 3.47 -12.83 2.57
C ALA A 222 4.79 -13.05 1.83
N ALA A 223 5.89 -13.24 2.57
CA ALA A 223 7.20 -13.52 1.99
C ALA A 223 7.27 -14.87 1.27
N ALA A 224 6.61 -15.90 1.79
CA ALA A 224 6.51 -17.19 1.13
C ALA A 224 5.72 -17.10 -0.19
N VAL A 225 4.61 -16.37 -0.18
CA VAL A 225 3.81 -16.11 -1.39
C VAL A 225 4.63 -15.33 -2.41
N GLU A 226 5.29 -14.24 -2.02
CA GLU A 226 6.15 -13.44 -2.89
C GLU A 226 7.28 -14.28 -3.51
N ALA A 227 7.87 -15.18 -2.74
CA ALA A 227 8.95 -16.07 -3.15
C ALA A 227 8.49 -17.17 -4.14
N LEU A 228 7.20 -17.55 -4.12
CA LEU A 228 6.63 -18.64 -4.92
C LEU A 228 5.75 -18.14 -6.08
N ALA A 229 5.22 -16.92 -6.00
CA ALA A 229 4.25 -16.42 -6.94
C ALA A 229 4.84 -16.22 -8.34
N PRO A 230 4.16 -16.71 -9.39
CA PRO A 230 4.61 -16.56 -10.76
C PRO A 230 4.22 -15.18 -11.35
N GLY A 231 5.21 -14.46 -11.87
CA GLY A 231 4.99 -13.28 -12.72
C GLY A 231 4.36 -12.08 -12.01
N ASP A 232 3.50 -11.35 -12.72
CA ASP A 232 2.94 -10.06 -12.28
C ASP A 232 1.75 -10.20 -11.29
N TRP A 233 1.38 -11.43 -10.91
CA TRP A 233 0.24 -11.71 -10.00
C TRP A 233 0.63 -11.72 -8.52
N ASP A 234 1.93 -11.66 -8.21
CA ASP A 234 2.46 -11.71 -6.85
C ASP A 234 1.81 -10.67 -5.93
N ASN A 235 1.66 -9.44 -6.41
CA ASN A 235 1.03 -8.34 -5.69
C ASN A 235 -0.40 -8.65 -5.25
N VAL A 236 -1.24 -9.17 -6.15
CA VAL A 236 -2.64 -9.50 -5.83
C VAL A 236 -2.69 -10.70 -4.89
N LEU A 237 -1.86 -11.71 -5.13
CA LEU A 237 -1.84 -12.92 -4.31
C LEU A 237 -1.37 -12.63 -2.88
N VAL A 238 -0.34 -11.79 -2.71
CA VAL A 238 0.12 -11.32 -1.41
C VAL A 238 -1.01 -10.61 -0.67
N CYS A 239 -1.74 -9.69 -1.32
CA CYS A 239 -2.86 -8.99 -0.69
C CYS A 239 -3.92 -9.96 -0.18
N VAL A 240 -4.34 -10.89 -1.04
CA VAL A 240 -5.41 -11.85 -0.72
C VAL A 240 -4.97 -12.78 0.43
N VAL A 241 -3.78 -13.35 0.34
CA VAL A 241 -3.28 -14.27 1.38
C VAL A 241 -3.11 -13.55 2.72
N VAL A 242 -2.54 -12.34 2.72
CA VAL A 242 -2.37 -11.56 3.94
C VAL A 242 -3.71 -11.16 4.54
N ALA A 243 -4.68 -10.77 3.73
CA ALA A 243 -6.02 -10.44 4.21
C ALA A 243 -6.72 -11.65 4.82
N VAL A 244 -6.71 -12.80 4.14
CA VAL A 244 -7.30 -14.05 4.65
C VAL A 244 -6.60 -14.49 5.94
N ALA A 245 -5.27 -14.47 5.99
CA ALA A 245 -4.53 -14.81 7.20
C ALA A 245 -4.80 -13.82 8.35
N GLY A 246 -4.94 -12.53 8.04
CA GLY A 246 -5.35 -11.50 9.00
C GLY A 246 -6.73 -11.79 9.61
N GLU A 247 -7.72 -12.12 8.79
CA GLU A 247 -9.05 -12.49 9.27
C GLU A 247 -9.03 -13.78 10.10
N MET A 248 -8.27 -14.80 9.67
CA MET A 248 -8.12 -16.05 10.44
C MET A 248 -7.45 -15.84 11.80
N MET A 249 -6.53 -14.89 11.89
CA MET A 249 -5.77 -14.57 13.10
C MET A 249 -6.34 -13.37 13.87
N MET A 250 -7.52 -12.87 13.50
CA MET A 250 -8.16 -11.72 14.14
C MET A 250 -8.22 -11.81 15.68
N PRO A 251 -8.54 -12.97 16.30
CA PRO A 251 -8.55 -13.12 17.77
C PRO A 251 -7.18 -13.01 18.45
N LEU A 252 -6.09 -13.09 17.67
CA LEU A 252 -4.72 -12.87 18.14
C LEU A 252 -4.26 -11.43 17.90
N LEU A 253 -4.81 -10.78 16.86
CA LEU A 253 -4.49 -9.40 16.50
C LEU A 253 -5.17 -8.42 17.46
N VAL A 254 -6.47 -8.59 17.72
CA VAL A 254 -7.25 -7.69 18.57
C VAL A 254 -8.03 -8.48 19.62
N ARG A 255 -8.10 -7.97 20.84
CA ARG A 255 -8.79 -8.59 21.97
C ARG A 255 -9.58 -7.58 22.79
#